data_AF-A0A961QXR7-F1
#
_entry.id   AF-A0A961QXR7-F1
#
_cell.length_a   1.000
_cell.length_b   1.000
_cell.length_c   1.000
_cell.angle_alpha   90.00
_cell.angle_beta   90.00
_cell.angle_gamma   90.00
#
_symmetry.space_group_name_H-M   'P 1'
#
loop_
_entity.id
_entity.type
_entity.pdbx_description
1 polymer ?
#
loop_
_entity_poly.entity_id
_entity_poly.type
_entity_poly.pdbx_seq_one_letter_code
_entity_poly.pdbx_strand_id
1 'polypeptide(L)'
;MSFDGMRPTNGFHPLWQVWVRLATALGGGPLPAMWLVSFGAIVLTLAGVMLLGLAIRRFTGSWVLAMLAVPGVYYLAIGQTLRNLPIWGFFDGMEAGLAFCLASALALVIAETPATAPARRFWLGLGVLLAALVLTRLDEVFVPFCMAIAVVLWPGPPLARRIVNAAWLAAPTALALALYVGWSVLTTGMLAPVSGAAKGEGALLANGWVTMATVLAPLIDLREALTGYEA
;
A
#
# COMPACT_ATOMS: atom_id res chain seq x y z
N MET A 1 20.75 4.88 -6.67
CA MET A 1 21.07 4.30 -7.99
C MET A 1 20.06 3.20 -8.28
N SER A 2 19.89 2.80 -9.55
CA SER A 2 19.06 1.63 -9.91
C SER A 2 19.75 0.32 -9.49
N PHE A 3 19.08 -0.84 -9.66
CA PHE A 3 19.62 -2.16 -9.31
C PHE A 3 20.97 -2.45 -9.99
N ASP A 4 21.23 -1.84 -11.14
CA ASP A 4 22.49 -1.98 -11.88
C ASP A 4 23.63 -1.08 -11.33
N GLY A 5 23.37 -0.21 -10.35
CA GLY A 5 24.35 0.75 -9.81
C GLY A 5 24.80 1.83 -10.80
N MET A 6 24.38 1.75 -12.07
CA MET A 6 24.91 2.55 -13.18
C MET A 6 23.91 3.62 -13.62
N ARG A 7 22.61 3.34 -13.53
CA ARG A 7 21.55 4.26 -13.97
C ARG A 7 20.89 4.96 -12.78
N PRO A 8 20.46 6.23 -12.93
CA PRO A 8 19.56 6.86 -11.98
C PRO A 8 18.25 6.06 -11.91
N THR A 9 17.76 5.78 -10.71
CA THR A 9 16.41 5.24 -10.52
C THR A 9 15.43 6.41 -10.41
N ASN A 10 14.34 6.36 -11.15
CA ASN A 10 13.17 7.23 -10.95
C ASN A 10 12.34 6.84 -9.72
N GLY A 11 12.77 5.83 -8.95
CA GLY A 11 12.21 5.44 -7.67
C GLY A 11 10.87 4.74 -7.79
N PHE A 12 10.78 3.49 -7.32
CA PHE A 12 9.51 2.76 -7.25
C PHE A 12 8.58 3.33 -6.14
N HIS A 13 9.14 4.08 -5.19
CA HIS A 13 8.48 4.63 -3.99
C HIS A 13 8.77 6.13 -3.80
N PRO A 14 8.16 7.02 -4.61
CA PRO A 14 8.51 8.45 -4.63
C PRO A 14 8.50 9.13 -3.25
N LEU A 15 7.42 8.97 -2.48
CA LEU A 15 7.27 9.61 -1.17
C LEU A 15 8.25 9.06 -0.14
N TRP A 16 8.48 7.75 -0.15
CA TRP A 16 9.50 7.12 0.69
C TRP A 16 10.91 7.58 0.32
N GLN A 17 11.20 7.75 -0.97
CA GLN A 17 12.49 8.24 -1.42
C GLN A 17 12.74 9.68 -0.94
N VAL A 18 11.70 10.52 -0.86
CA VAL A 18 11.81 11.85 -0.24
C VAL A 18 12.20 11.72 1.23
N TRP A 19 11.58 10.80 1.98
CA TRP A 19 11.95 10.53 3.38
C TRP A 19 13.40 10.06 3.52
N VAL A 20 13.84 9.08 2.72
CA VAL A 20 15.22 8.58 2.76
C VAL A 20 16.24 9.69 2.44
N ARG A 21 15.94 10.57 1.47
CA ARG A 21 16.79 11.72 1.14
C ARG A 21 16.88 12.70 2.31
N LEU A 22 15.76 12.99 2.96
CA LEU A 22 15.73 13.86 4.14
C LEU A 22 16.55 13.24 5.29
N ALA A 23 16.34 11.96 5.59
CA ALA A 23 17.09 11.24 6.61
C ALA A 23 18.60 11.23 6.31
N THR A 24 18.99 11.11 5.04
CA THR A 24 20.40 11.17 4.61
C THR A 24 20.98 12.57 4.83
N ALA A 25 20.24 13.61 4.47
CA ALA A 25 20.67 15.00 4.65
C ALA A 25 20.81 15.37 6.14
N LEU A 26 19.89 14.88 6.99
CA LEU A 26 19.91 15.13 8.44
C LEU A 26 20.96 14.30 9.18
N GLY A 27 21.26 13.09 8.72
CA GLY A 27 22.16 12.16 9.41
C GLY A 27 23.65 12.51 9.29
N GLY A 28 24.05 13.28 8.27
CA GLY A 28 25.46 13.64 8.06
C GLY A 28 26.38 12.45 7.70
N GLY A 29 25.83 11.24 7.53
CA GLY A 29 26.58 10.04 7.16
C GLY A 29 25.67 8.82 6.98
N PRO A 30 26.18 7.71 6.41
CA PRO A 30 25.38 6.53 6.09
C PRO A 30 24.74 5.86 7.31
N LEU A 31 25.51 5.70 8.39
CA LEU A 31 25.03 5.03 9.60
C LEU A 31 23.89 5.84 10.26
N PRO A 32 24.04 7.13 10.60
CA PRO A 32 22.91 7.91 11.14
C PRO A 32 21.68 7.95 10.23
N ALA A 33 21.87 8.00 8.90
CA ALA A 33 20.77 7.95 7.95
C ALA A 33 20.00 6.62 8.03
N MET A 34 20.71 5.48 8.10
CA MET A 34 20.09 4.16 8.30
C MET A 34 19.30 4.09 9.60
N TRP A 35 19.82 4.67 10.68
CA TRP A 35 19.13 4.73 11.97
C TRP A 35 17.83 5.54 11.83
N LEU A 36 17.89 6.75 11.25
CA LEU A 36 16.72 7.59 11.05
C LEU A 36 15.65 6.92 10.18
N VAL A 37 16.04 6.26 9.09
CA VAL A 37 15.12 5.52 8.23
C VAL A 37 14.47 4.37 8.98
N SER A 38 15.26 3.59 9.72
CA SER A 38 14.78 2.41 10.46
C SER A 38 13.82 2.81 11.59
N PHE A 39 14.20 3.80 12.40
CA PHE A 39 13.32 4.33 13.44
C PHE A 39 12.07 4.99 12.85
N GLY A 40 12.19 5.69 11.71
CA GLY A 40 11.06 6.23 10.98
C GLY A 40 10.08 5.14 10.57
N ALA A 41 10.56 4.02 10.00
CA ALA A 41 9.74 2.88 9.64
C ALA A 41 9.04 2.26 10.86
N ILE A 42 9.74 2.11 11.99
CA ILE A 42 9.16 1.61 13.26
C ILE A 42 8.05 2.54 13.75
N VAL A 43 8.31 3.85 13.79
CA VAL A 43 7.34 4.86 14.25
C VAL A 43 6.10 4.87 13.35
N LEU A 44 6.28 4.83 12.03
CA LEU A 44 5.17 4.79 11.07
C LEU A 44 4.36 3.50 11.19
N THR A 45 5.02 2.36 11.39
CA THR A 45 4.34 1.08 11.61
C THR A 45 3.53 1.10 12.90
N LEU A 46 4.11 1.59 13.99
CA LEU A 46 3.40 1.74 15.27
C LEU A 46 2.19 2.67 15.13
N ALA A 47 2.37 3.82 14.46
CA ALA A 47 1.27 4.74 14.17
C ALA A 47 0.18 4.06 13.35
N GLY A 48 0.54 3.31 12.31
CA GLY A 48 -0.40 2.50 11.52
C GLY A 48 -1.20 1.52 12.37
N VAL A 49 -0.53 0.76 13.24
CA VAL A 49 -1.20 -0.19 14.16
C VAL A 49 -2.21 0.54 15.05
N MET A 50 -1.82 1.68 15.63
CA MET A 50 -2.71 2.46 16.49
C MET A 50 -3.92 3.01 15.72
N LEU A 51 -3.70 3.58 14.54
CA LEU A 51 -4.76 4.12 13.67
C LEU A 51 -5.71 3.02 13.21
N LEU A 52 -5.19 1.85 12.81
CA LEU A 52 -5.99 0.72 12.40
C LEU A 52 -6.80 0.13 13.56
N GLY A 53 -6.18 -0.02 14.73
CA GLY A 53 -6.89 -0.45 15.93
C GLY A 53 -8.05 0.50 16.28
N LEU A 54 -7.82 1.81 16.18
CA LEU A 54 -8.88 2.81 16.35
C LEU A 54 -9.98 2.67 15.29
N ALA A 55 -9.62 2.48 14.02
CA ALA A 55 -10.57 2.28 12.93
C ALA A 55 -11.44 1.03 13.17
N ILE A 56 -10.83 -0.10 13.53
CA ILE A 56 -11.54 -1.36 13.84
C ILE A 56 -12.46 -1.15 15.04
N ARG A 57 -12.00 -0.47 16.10
CA ARG A 57 -12.85 -0.14 17.25
C ARG A 57 -14.04 0.71 16.83
N ARG A 58 -13.87 1.68 15.94
CA ARG A 58 -14.96 2.52 15.43
C ARG A 58 -15.96 1.72 14.60
N PHE A 59 -15.49 0.80 13.75
CA PHE A 59 -16.38 -0.05 12.95
C PHE A 59 -17.13 -1.09 13.77
N THR A 60 -16.51 -1.66 14.80
CA THR A 60 -17.02 -2.87 15.48
C THR A 60 -17.47 -2.64 16.93
N GLY A 61 -17.07 -1.54 17.56
CA GLY A 61 -17.24 -1.30 19.00
C GLY A 61 -16.35 -2.15 19.90
N SER A 62 -15.53 -3.07 19.36
CA SER A 62 -14.77 -4.05 20.14
C SER A 62 -13.29 -3.69 20.28
N TRP A 63 -12.84 -3.53 21.52
CA TRP A 63 -11.42 -3.39 21.84
C TRP A 63 -10.64 -4.68 21.59
N VAL A 64 -11.27 -5.85 21.79
CA VAL A 64 -10.62 -7.14 21.55
C VAL A 64 -10.22 -7.27 20.08
N LEU A 65 -11.13 -6.93 19.16
CA LEU A 65 -10.82 -6.93 17.72
C LEU A 65 -9.79 -5.86 17.35
N ALA A 66 -9.82 -4.69 17.99
CA ALA A 66 -8.82 -3.65 17.79
C ALA A 66 -7.40 -4.11 18.20
N MET A 67 -7.27 -4.91 19.26
CA MET A 67 -5.98 -5.46 19.68
C MET A 67 -5.40 -6.48 18.68
N LEU A 68 -6.23 -7.06 17.82
CA LEU A 68 -5.78 -7.94 16.73
C LEU A 68 -5.14 -7.19 15.55
N ALA A 69 -5.24 -5.85 15.52
CA ALA A 69 -4.50 -5.02 14.55
C ALA A 69 -2.98 -5.04 14.82
N VAL A 70 -2.57 -5.35 16.06
CA VAL A 70 -1.17 -5.47 16.43
C VAL A 70 -0.65 -6.82 15.90
N PRO A 71 0.44 -6.85 15.12
CA PRO A 71 1.16 -8.09 14.87
C PRO A 71 1.84 -8.54 16.18
N GLY A 72 1.06 -9.14 17.07
CA GLY A 72 1.46 -9.55 18.42
C GLY A 72 1.83 -11.03 18.52
N VAL A 73 1.62 -11.64 19.69
CA VAL A 73 1.85 -13.07 19.94
C VAL A 73 1.06 -13.95 18.97
N TYR A 74 -0.15 -13.53 18.58
CA TYR A 74 -0.95 -14.20 17.55
C TYR A 74 -0.18 -14.34 16.24
N TYR A 75 0.56 -13.32 15.82
CA TYR A 75 1.36 -13.32 14.60
C TYR A 75 2.62 -14.19 14.73
N LEU A 76 3.38 -14.06 15.81
CA LEU A 76 4.56 -14.90 16.01
C LEU A 76 4.17 -16.38 16.13
N ALA A 77 3.09 -16.68 16.85
CA ALA A 77 2.62 -18.05 17.00
C ALA A 77 2.03 -18.58 15.68
N ILE A 78 1.04 -17.92 15.09
CA ILE A 78 0.32 -18.46 13.93
C ILE A 78 1.07 -18.23 12.62
N GLY A 79 1.72 -17.08 12.45
CA GLY A 79 2.55 -16.80 11.28
C GLY A 79 3.72 -17.78 11.17
N GLN A 80 4.38 -18.13 12.29
CA GLN A 80 5.39 -19.20 12.28
C GLN A 80 4.76 -20.59 12.08
N THR A 81 3.66 -20.89 12.78
CA THR A 81 3.01 -22.21 12.69
C THR A 81 2.50 -22.51 11.28
N LEU A 82 1.94 -21.50 10.60
CA LEU A 82 1.43 -21.60 9.24
C LEU A 82 2.48 -21.26 8.17
N ARG A 83 3.73 -20.99 8.56
CA ARG A 83 4.83 -20.55 7.68
C ARG A 83 4.46 -19.36 6.78
N ASN A 84 3.58 -18.50 7.26
CA ASN A 84 2.95 -17.43 6.51
C ASN A 84 3.48 -16.03 6.91
N LEU A 85 4.71 -16.00 7.43
CA LEU A 85 5.44 -14.77 7.76
C LEU A 85 5.60 -13.79 6.58
N PRO A 86 5.70 -14.22 5.30
CA PRO A 86 5.82 -13.29 4.17
C PRO A 86 4.66 -12.30 4.03
N ILE A 87 3.45 -12.65 4.52
CA ILE A 87 2.29 -11.74 4.50
C ILE A 87 2.54 -10.47 5.31
N TRP A 88 3.47 -10.49 6.26
CA TRP A 88 3.77 -9.35 7.12
C TRP A 88 5.12 -8.67 6.83
N GLY A 89 5.56 -8.69 5.56
CA GLY A 89 6.78 -8.05 5.06
C GLY A 89 6.89 -6.53 5.23
N PHE A 90 5.94 -5.86 5.89
CA PHE A 90 6.01 -4.41 6.16
C PHE A 90 7.03 -4.01 7.25
N PHE A 91 7.65 -4.98 7.92
CA PHE A 91 8.79 -4.78 8.81
C PHE A 91 10.16 -4.86 8.10
N ASP A 92 10.21 -4.61 6.79
CA ASP A 92 11.45 -4.66 5.99
C ASP A 92 12.34 -3.41 6.13
N GLY A 93 11.92 -2.42 6.93
CA GLY A 93 12.62 -1.14 7.07
C GLY A 93 12.50 -0.25 5.83
N MET A 94 11.58 -0.58 4.92
CA MET A 94 11.32 0.16 3.69
C MET A 94 9.98 0.92 3.77
N GLU A 95 9.42 1.28 2.61
CA GLU A 95 8.21 2.11 2.47
C GLU A 95 6.95 1.51 3.07
N ALA A 96 6.98 0.21 3.39
CA ALA A 96 5.80 -0.54 3.77
C ALA A 96 5.20 -0.05 5.10
N GLY A 97 6.02 0.41 6.05
CA GLY A 97 5.54 1.07 7.27
C GLY A 97 4.78 2.38 6.99
N LEU A 98 5.25 3.18 6.01
CA LEU A 98 4.54 4.40 5.57
C LEU A 98 3.23 4.07 4.87
N ALA A 99 3.24 3.08 3.97
CA ALA A 99 2.05 2.62 3.26
C ALA A 99 0.99 2.10 4.24
N PHE A 100 1.40 1.29 5.21
CA PHE A 100 0.53 0.78 6.26
C PHE A 100 -0.05 1.91 7.13
N CYS A 101 0.76 2.91 7.50
CA CYS A 101 0.29 4.08 8.23
C CYS A 101 -0.78 4.86 7.46
N LEU A 102 -0.56 5.13 6.16
CA LEU A 102 -1.50 5.85 5.30
C LEU A 102 -2.78 5.06 5.05
N ALA A 103 -2.68 3.75 4.81
CA ALA A 103 -3.84 2.87 4.66
C ALA A 103 -4.66 2.79 5.95
N SER A 104 -4.01 2.77 7.11
CA SER A 104 -4.66 2.78 8.42
C SER A 104 -5.33 4.13 8.72
N ALA A 105 -4.68 5.24 8.36
CA ALA A 105 -5.28 6.57 8.43
C ALA A 105 -6.53 6.67 7.53
N LEU A 106 -6.45 6.14 6.30
CA LEU A 106 -7.58 6.04 5.38
C LEU A 106 -8.74 5.26 6.01
N ALA A 107 -8.47 4.09 6.58
CA ALA A 107 -9.48 3.28 7.27
C ALA A 107 -10.14 4.05 8.43
N LEU A 108 -9.37 4.79 9.23
CA LEU A 108 -9.90 5.60 10.33
C LEU A 108 -10.80 6.74 9.82
N VAL A 109 -10.38 7.48 8.80
CA VAL A 109 -11.21 8.55 8.21
C VAL A 109 -12.51 8.00 7.66
N ILE A 110 -12.49 6.82 7.02
CA ILE A 110 -13.70 6.13 6.58
C ILE A 110 -14.57 5.74 7.78
N ALA A 111 -13.99 5.21 8.86
CA ALA A 111 -14.72 4.82 10.07
C ALA A 111 -15.39 6.01 10.79
N GLU A 112 -14.84 7.21 10.66
CA GLU A 112 -15.39 8.44 11.24
C GLU A 112 -16.36 9.18 10.29
N THR A 113 -16.64 8.59 9.12
CA THR A 113 -17.55 9.22 8.15
C THR A 113 -18.96 9.27 8.70
N PRO A 114 -19.61 10.46 8.75
CA PRO A 114 -21.00 10.56 9.20
C PRO A 114 -21.93 9.75 8.29
N ALA A 115 -23.06 9.27 8.83
CA ALA A 115 -24.09 8.58 8.05
C ALA A 115 -24.74 9.46 6.97
N THR A 116 -24.59 10.78 7.07
CA THR A 116 -25.09 11.73 6.07
C THR A 116 -24.18 11.77 4.84
N ALA A 117 -24.74 12.19 3.71
CA ALA A 117 -24.00 12.23 2.46
C ALA A 117 -22.72 13.10 2.60
N PRO A 118 -21.51 12.55 2.38
CA PRO A 118 -20.28 13.28 2.65
C PRO A 118 -20.14 14.51 1.75
N ALA A 119 -19.58 15.58 2.31
CA ALA A 119 -19.27 16.79 1.56
C ALA A 119 -18.16 16.55 0.53
N ARG A 120 -18.09 17.37 -0.53
CA ARG A 120 -17.01 17.32 -1.53
C ARG A 120 -15.60 17.30 -0.93
N ARG A 121 -15.39 18.07 0.16
CA ARG A 121 -14.11 18.15 0.87
C ARG A 121 -13.67 16.81 1.46
N PHE A 122 -14.61 15.96 1.87
CA PHE A 122 -14.33 14.63 2.38
C PHE A 122 -13.72 13.74 1.28
N TRP A 123 -14.35 13.67 0.10
CA TRP A 123 -13.85 12.88 -1.03
C TRP A 123 -12.48 13.35 -1.52
N LEU A 124 -12.27 14.67 -1.58
CA LEU A 124 -10.96 15.24 -1.91
C LEU A 124 -9.90 14.89 -0.86
N GLY A 125 -10.24 14.95 0.44
CA GLY A 125 -9.34 14.56 1.52
C GLY A 125 -8.92 13.09 1.44
N LEU A 126 -9.89 12.20 1.20
CA LEU A 126 -9.61 10.78 0.93
C LEU A 126 -8.73 10.60 -0.31
N GLY A 127 -9.01 11.34 -1.39
CA GLY A 127 -8.23 11.29 -2.61
C GLY A 127 -6.78 11.72 -2.43
N VAL A 128 -6.52 12.71 -1.55
CA VAL A 128 -5.16 13.14 -1.19
C VAL A 128 -4.44 12.06 -0.39
N LEU A 129 -5.10 11.42 0.58
CA LEU A 129 -4.52 10.28 1.31
C LEU A 129 -4.22 9.11 0.38
N LEU A 130 -5.12 8.80 -0.56
CA LEU A 130 -4.90 7.79 -1.60
C LEU A 130 -3.74 8.16 -2.53
N ALA A 131 -3.63 9.43 -2.92
CA ALA A 131 -2.50 9.90 -3.71
C ALA A 131 -1.17 9.71 -2.96
N ALA A 132 -1.13 10.02 -1.66
CA ALA A 132 0.05 9.79 -0.82
C ALA A 132 0.37 8.29 -0.67
N LEU A 133 -0.65 7.44 -0.54
CA LEU A 133 -0.49 5.98 -0.50
C LEU A 133 0.13 5.46 -1.81
N VAL A 134 -0.41 5.88 -2.96
CA VAL A 134 0.12 5.51 -4.28
C VAL A 134 1.52 6.06 -4.52
N LEU A 135 1.83 7.27 -4.07
CA LEU A 135 3.19 7.81 -4.14
C LEU A 135 4.14 7.13 -3.14
N THR A 136 3.64 6.43 -2.12
CA THR A 136 4.46 5.56 -1.29
C THR A 136 4.76 4.27 -2.02
N ARG A 137 3.75 3.69 -2.69
CA ARG A 137 3.82 2.44 -3.43
C ARG A 137 2.95 2.50 -4.67
N LEU A 138 3.57 2.53 -5.86
CA LEU A 138 2.84 2.75 -7.12
C LEU A 138 1.89 1.60 -7.47
N ASP A 139 2.16 0.40 -6.97
CA ASP A 139 1.28 -0.77 -7.02
C ASP A 139 -0.04 -0.54 -6.28
N GLU A 140 -0.10 0.38 -5.31
CA GLU A 140 -1.34 0.75 -4.62
C GLU A 140 -2.32 1.54 -5.50
N VAL A 141 -1.99 1.84 -6.77
CA VAL A 141 -2.90 2.50 -7.73
C VAL A 141 -4.23 1.75 -7.90
N PHE A 142 -4.24 0.45 -7.63
CA PHE A 142 -5.46 -0.36 -7.65
C PHE A 142 -6.42 0.01 -6.52
N VAL A 143 -5.94 0.51 -5.38
CA VAL A 143 -6.78 0.91 -4.24
C VAL A 143 -7.74 2.05 -4.61
N PRO A 144 -7.30 3.24 -5.08
CA PRO A 144 -8.21 4.30 -5.49
C PRO A 144 -9.10 3.89 -6.66
N PHE A 145 -8.63 3.04 -7.56
CA PHE A 145 -9.44 2.51 -8.66
C PHE A 145 -10.60 1.64 -8.13
N CYS A 146 -10.31 0.65 -7.28
CA CYS A 146 -11.31 -0.22 -6.67
C CYS A 146 -12.27 0.58 -5.78
N MET A 147 -11.78 1.54 -5.01
CA MET A 147 -12.63 2.41 -4.19
C MET A 147 -13.53 3.30 -5.04
N ALA A 148 -13.04 3.87 -6.14
CA ALA A 148 -13.86 4.65 -7.06
C ALA A 148 -14.98 3.80 -7.68
N ILE A 149 -14.68 2.57 -8.10
CA ILE A 149 -15.68 1.61 -8.57
C ILE A 149 -16.68 1.30 -7.45
N ALA A 150 -16.20 1.01 -6.24
CA ALA A 150 -17.07 0.74 -5.09
C ALA A 150 -18.03 1.91 -4.83
N VAL A 151 -17.56 3.16 -4.87
CA VAL A 151 -18.40 4.36 -4.72
C VAL A 151 -19.45 4.48 -5.83
N VAL A 152 -19.10 4.17 -7.09
CA VAL A 152 -20.04 4.17 -8.22
C VAL A 152 -21.12 3.11 -8.06
N LEU A 153 -20.72 1.90 -7.65
CA LEU A 153 -21.62 0.76 -7.50
C LEU A 153 -22.40 0.77 -6.18
N TRP A 154 -21.98 1.56 -5.18
CA TRP A 154 -22.60 1.58 -3.87
C TRP A 154 -24.08 1.99 -3.96
N PRO A 155 -25.01 1.24 -3.36
CA PRO A 155 -26.43 1.59 -3.39
C PRO A 155 -26.71 2.87 -2.60
N GLY A 156 -27.76 3.60 -3.00
CA GLY A 156 -28.22 4.80 -2.28
C GLY A 156 -28.40 6.01 -3.20
N PRO A 157 -27.42 6.94 -3.31
CA PRO A 157 -27.60 8.16 -4.08
C PRO A 157 -27.79 7.93 -5.61
N PRO A 158 -28.33 8.91 -6.35
CA PRO A 158 -28.40 8.85 -7.81
C PRO A 158 -27.04 8.56 -8.46
N LEU A 159 -27.02 7.80 -9.56
CA LEU A 159 -25.79 7.39 -10.24
C LEU A 159 -24.87 8.59 -10.58
N ALA A 160 -25.43 9.69 -11.07
CA ALA A 160 -24.66 10.89 -11.40
C ALA A 160 -23.87 11.43 -10.19
N ARG A 161 -24.46 11.45 -8.99
CA ARG A 161 -23.78 11.91 -7.78
C ARG A 161 -22.66 10.94 -7.36
N ARG A 162 -22.85 9.64 -7.54
CA ARG A 162 -21.84 8.62 -7.26
C ARG A 162 -20.63 8.73 -8.19
N ILE A 163 -20.87 8.96 -9.48
CA ILE A 163 -19.80 9.24 -10.47
C ILE A 163 -19.01 10.48 -10.08
N VAL A 164 -19.69 11.57 -9.71
CA VAL A 164 -19.03 12.82 -9.28
C VAL A 164 -18.20 12.61 -8.01
N ASN A 165 -18.72 11.86 -7.02
CA ASN A 165 -17.98 11.55 -5.79
C ASN A 165 -16.75 10.68 -6.08
N ALA A 166 -16.88 9.66 -6.94
CA ALA A 166 -15.77 8.83 -7.38
C ALA A 166 -14.72 9.63 -8.14
N ALA A 167 -15.14 10.60 -8.96
CA ALA A 167 -14.23 11.52 -9.63
C ALA A 167 -13.47 12.40 -8.63
N TRP A 168 -14.14 12.94 -7.62
CA TRP A 168 -13.47 13.72 -6.56
C TRP A 168 -12.49 12.89 -5.72
N LEU A 169 -12.81 11.61 -5.49
CA LEU A 169 -11.93 10.66 -4.83
C LEU A 169 -10.67 10.36 -5.67
N ALA A 170 -10.85 10.07 -6.97
CA ALA A 170 -9.76 9.64 -7.84
C ALA A 170 -8.90 10.80 -8.37
N ALA A 171 -9.45 12.01 -8.48
CA ALA A 171 -8.78 13.15 -9.10
C ALA A 171 -7.40 13.49 -8.50
N PRO A 172 -7.22 13.56 -7.16
CA PRO A 172 -5.90 13.86 -6.59
C PRO A 172 -4.86 12.78 -6.90
N THR A 173 -5.26 11.50 -6.90
CA THR A 173 -4.36 10.40 -7.28
C THR A 173 -3.99 10.48 -8.75
N ALA A 174 -4.97 10.71 -9.64
CA ALA A 174 -4.71 10.85 -11.07
C ALA A 174 -3.76 12.00 -11.37
N LEU A 175 -3.94 13.15 -10.70
CA LEU A 175 -3.04 14.29 -10.80
C LEU A 175 -1.62 13.95 -10.31
N ALA A 176 -1.50 13.32 -9.13
CA ALA A 176 -0.22 12.92 -8.57
C ALA A 176 0.54 11.94 -9.50
N LEU A 177 -0.16 10.97 -10.07
CA LEU A 177 0.40 10.04 -11.04
C LEU A 177 0.81 10.73 -12.34
N ALA A 178 -0.02 11.63 -12.87
CA ALA A 178 0.32 12.39 -14.08
C ALA A 178 1.58 13.23 -13.88
N LEU A 179 1.72 13.89 -12.72
CA LEU A 179 2.90 14.66 -12.35
C LEU A 179 4.14 13.76 -12.20
N TYR A 180 4.00 12.62 -11.53
CA TYR A 180 5.09 11.65 -11.36
C TYR A 180 5.54 11.06 -12.70
N VAL A 181 4.61 10.61 -13.55
CA VAL A 181 4.91 10.06 -14.88
C VAL A 181 5.54 11.13 -15.77
N GLY A 182 5.00 12.35 -15.75
CA GLY A 182 5.60 13.48 -16.47
C GLY A 182 7.04 13.73 -16.05
N TRP A 183 7.30 13.78 -14.74
CA TRP A 183 8.65 13.90 -14.19
C TRP A 183 9.56 12.71 -14.58
N SER A 184 9.02 11.48 -14.54
CA SER A 184 9.74 10.27 -14.92
C SER A 184 10.16 10.31 -16.40
N VAL A 185 9.25 10.68 -17.30
CA VAL A 185 9.53 10.81 -18.74
C VAL A 185 10.59 11.89 -18.98
N LEU A 186 10.47 13.05 -18.32
CA LEU A 186 11.43 14.14 -18.47
C LEU A 186 12.84 13.78 -17.97
N THR A 187 12.95 12.95 -16.93
CA THR A 187 14.24 12.62 -16.30
C THR A 187 14.87 11.32 -16.81
N THR A 188 14.07 10.35 -17.24
CA THR A 188 14.54 9.01 -17.62
C THR A 188 14.11 8.55 -19.01
N GLY A 189 13.23 9.29 -19.68
CA GLY A 189 12.66 8.90 -20.98
C GLY A 189 11.66 7.74 -20.88
N MET A 190 11.30 7.28 -19.69
CA MET A 190 10.42 6.12 -19.47
C MET A 190 9.12 6.51 -18.76
N LEU A 191 8.01 5.91 -19.22
CA LEU A 191 6.69 6.07 -18.60
C LEU A 191 6.58 5.29 -17.28
N ALA A 192 7.24 4.14 -17.20
CA ALA A 192 7.23 3.27 -16.03
C ALA A 192 8.49 3.45 -15.17
N PRO A 193 8.43 3.12 -13.87
CA PRO A 193 9.63 2.99 -13.05
C PRO A 193 10.64 2.05 -13.71
N VAL A 194 11.94 2.35 -13.61
CA VAL A 194 13.02 1.56 -14.23
C VAL A 194 12.94 0.08 -13.82
N SER A 195 12.55 -0.20 -12.57
CA SER A 195 12.34 -1.56 -12.07
C SER A 195 11.11 -2.25 -12.66
N GLY A 196 10.05 -1.50 -12.98
CA GLY A 196 8.87 -2.02 -13.65
C GLY A 196 9.17 -2.35 -15.11
N ALA A 197 9.91 -1.48 -15.81
CA ALA A 197 10.38 -1.74 -17.17
C ALA A 197 11.28 -2.98 -17.24
N ALA A 198 12.21 -3.13 -16.28
CA ALA A 198 13.06 -4.32 -16.19
C ALA A 198 12.28 -5.62 -15.90
N LYS A 199 11.13 -5.53 -15.22
CA LYS A 199 10.23 -6.66 -14.95
C LYS A 199 9.24 -6.94 -16.10
N GLY A 200 9.12 -6.06 -17.09
CA GLY A 200 8.18 -6.18 -18.20
C GLY A 200 8.47 -7.35 -19.15
N GLU A 201 9.69 -7.89 -19.14
CA GLU A 201 10.16 -8.99 -20.00
C GLU A 201 9.64 -10.38 -19.55
N GLY A 202 8.32 -10.53 -19.38
CA GLY A 202 7.68 -11.82 -19.06
C GLY A 202 7.50 -12.15 -17.58
N ALA A 203 7.99 -11.31 -16.66
CA ALA A 203 7.83 -11.55 -15.22
C ALA A 203 6.36 -11.43 -14.76
N LEU A 204 5.48 -10.80 -15.53
CA LEU A 204 4.08 -10.63 -15.16
C LEU A 204 3.31 -11.96 -15.15
N LEU A 205 3.57 -12.84 -16.12
CA LEU A 205 3.00 -14.20 -16.15
C LEU A 205 3.58 -15.06 -15.03
N ALA A 206 4.90 -15.00 -14.82
CA ALA A 206 5.56 -15.73 -13.75
C ALA A 206 5.07 -15.29 -12.37
N ASN A 207 4.97 -13.98 -12.11
CA ASN A 207 4.47 -13.44 -10.85
C ASN A 207 2.98 -13.73 -10.65
N GLY A 208 2.17 -13.67 -11.72
CA GLY A 208 0.76 -14.07 -11.68
C GLY A 208 0.60 -15.54 -11.29
N TRP A 209 1.42 -16.42 -11.90
CA TRP A 209 1.46 -17.84 -11.55
C TRP A 209 1.88 -18.06 -10.10
N VAL A 210 2.99 -17.46 -9.64
CA VAL A 210 3.44 -17.58 -8.24
C VAL A 210 2.41 -17.05 -7.26
N THR A 211 1.73 -15.94 -7.59
CA THR A 211 0.66 -15.37 -6.74
C THR A 211 -0.52 -16.33 -6.65
N MET A 212 -0.98 -16.86 -7.79
CA MET A 212 -2.01 -17.90 -7.81
C MET A 212 -1.59 -19.14 -7.02
N ALA A 213 -0.35 -19.60 -7.21
CA ALA A 213 0.18 -20.76 -6.50
C ALA A 213 0.28 -20.52 -4.99
N THR A 214 0.60 -19.30 -4.56
CA THR A 214 0.68 -18.93 -3.13
C THR A 214 -0.71 -18.83 -2.50
N VAL A 215 -1.66 -18.17 -3.18
CA VAL A 215 -3.04 -18.02 -2.68
C VAL A 215 -3.79 -19.35 -2.67
N LEU A 216 -3.54 -20.18 -3.68
CA LEU A 216 -4.16 -21.49 -3.85
C LEU A 216 -3.26 -22.62 -3.32
N ALA A 217 -2.18 -22.31 -2.59
CA ALA A 217 -1.28 -23.33 -2.03
C ALA A 217 -2.04 -24.45 -1.29
N PRO A 218 -3.06 -24.15 -0.45
CA PRO A 218 -3.84 -25.20 0.20
C PRO A 218 -4.62 -26.09 -0.77
N LEU A 219 -5.02 -25.56 -1.93
CA LEU A 219 -5.72 -26.32 -2.98
C LEU A 219 -4.75 -27.11 -3.87
N ILE A 220 -3.52 -26.62 -4.02
CA ILE A 220 -2.42 -27.33 -4.69
C ILE A 220 -2.00 -28.51 -3.81
N ASP A 221 -1.71 -28.27 -2.53
CA ASP A 221 -1.38 -29.32 -1.55
C ASP A 221 -2.50 -30.36 -1.45
N LEU A 222 -3.77 -29.92 -1.45
CA LEU A 222 -4.93 -30.82 -1.46
C LEU A 222 -5.01 -31.65 -2.76
N ARG A 223 -4.77 -31.02 -3.92
CA ARG A 223 -4.72 -31.74 -5.20
C ARG A 223 -3.61 -32.79 -5.17
N GLU A 224 -2.41 -32.44 -4.75
CA GLU A 224 -1.26 -33.34 -4.68
C GLU A 224 -1.53 -34.52 -3.74
N ALA A 225 -2.11 -34.26 -2.57
CA ALA A 225 -2.54 -35.31 -1.63
C ALA A 225 -3.62 -36.24 -2.20
N LEU A 226 -4.52 -35.72 -3.05
CA LEU A 226 -5.60 -36.51 -3.66
C LEU A 226 -5.16 -37.24 -4.94
N THR A 227 -4.22 -36.69 -5.70
CA THR A 227 -3.80 -37.25 -7.00
C THR A 227 -2.50 -38.04 -6.95
N GLY A 228 -1.74 -37.95 -5.85
CA GLY A 228 -0.41 -38.58 -5.72
C GLY A 228 0.62 -38.03 -6.72
N TYR A 229 0.37 -36.84 -7.25
CA TYR A 229 1.24 -36.16 -8.21
C TYR A 229 2.12 -35.18 -7.43
N GLU A 230 3.45 -35.39 -7.41
CA GLU A 230 4.41 -34.41 -6.89
C GLU A 230 4.84 -33.49 -8.05
N ALA A 231 4.68 -32.18 -7.87
CA ALA A 231 5.03 -31.15 -8.86
C ALA A 231 6.51 -30.75 -8.81
#